data_AF-A0A1F2V4B2-F1
#
_entry.id   AF-A0A1F2V4B2-F1
#
_cell.length_a   1.000
_cell.length_b   1.000
_cell.length_c   1.000
_cell.angle_alpha   90.00
_cell.angle_beta   90.00
_cell.angle_gamma   90.00
#
_symmetry.space_group_name_H-M   'P 1'
#
loop_
_entity.id
_entity.type
_entity.pdbx_description
1 polymer ?
#
loop_
_entity_poly.entity_id
_entity_poly.type
_entity_poly.pdbx_seq_one_letter_code
_entity_poly.pdbx_strand_id
1 'polypeptide(L)'
;MIAACDWPAAHPGSVTTLLDDVRMAEDLAIRFADAEGYKPGWRGTREACEASLFAGLATARGLAIADVVTARSQLDQRGFDWLVNIPMATLCLLAGFMLTRRIANRFGGETVPTVVAAVLASIALAVAVVAVGQVWAGLIETIRLGNGHLSYRAFRIPWSHHRPQTFTLVVLAVWSLGFCFSRRRPSPRT
;
A
#
# COMPACT_ATOMS: atom_id res chain seq x y z
N MET A 1 7.55 -9.62 -28.28
CA MET A 1 7.85 -8.19 -28.54
C MET A 1 6.50 -7.53 -28.80
N ILE A 2 6.00 -6.69 -27.89
CA ILE A 2 4.71 -5.99 -28.09
C ILE A 2 5.04 -4.81 -29.01
N ALA A 3 4.89 -5.01 -30.32
CA ALA A 3 5.39 -4.07 -31.32
C ALA A 3 4.44 -2.88 -31.58
N ALA A 4 3.21 -2.91 -31.06
CA ALA A 4 2.26 -1.82 -31.20
C ALA A 4 1.42 -1.68 -29.92
N CYS A 5 1.13 -0.44 -29.51
CA CYS A 5 0.17 -0.10 -28.45
C CYS A 5 -1.27 -0.33 -28.91
N ASP A 6 -1.51 -1.51 -29.47
CA ASP A 6 -2.78 -1.95 -30.01
C ASP A 6 -3.38 -2.97 -29.06
N TRP A 7 -4.68 -2.85 -28.85
CA TRP A 7 -5.40 -3.77 -27.99
C TRP A 7 -5.35 -5.18 -28.59
N PRO A 8 -4.84 -6.20 -27.86
CA PRO A 8 -4.80 -7.55 -28.40
C PRO A 8 -6.21 -8.07 -28.60
N ALA A 9 -6.45 -8.74 -29.73
CA ALA A 9 -7.71 -9.43 -29.96
C ALA A 9 -7.98 -10.39 -28.80
N ALA A 10 -9.14 -10.25 -28.15
CA ALA A 10 -9.51 -11.09 -27.01
C ALA A 10 -9.43 -12.57 -27.41
N HIS A 11 -8.85 -13.41 -26.54
CA HIS A 11 -8.83 -14.83 -26.79
C HIS A 11 -10.26 -15.38 -26.67
N PRO A 12 -10.80 -16.06 -27.71
CA PRO A 12 -12.14 -16.61 -27.64
C PRO A 12 -12.21 -17.62 -26.49
N GLY A 13 -13.00 -17.30 -25.46
CA GLY A 13 -13.21 -18.14 -24.28
C GLY A 13 -12.71 -17.59 -22.94
N SER A 14 -11.98 -16.46 -22.89
CA SER A 14 -11.59 -15.84 -21.61
C SER A 14 -12.74 -14.99 -21.03
N VAL A 15 -13.36 -15.43 -19.94
CA VAL A 15 -14.32 -14.61 -19.18
C VAL A 15 -13.52 -13.63 -18.29
N THR A 16 -13.05 -12.53 -18.88
CA THR A 16 -12.38 -11.46 -18.13
C THR A 16 -13.37 -10.34 -17.80
N THR A 17 -13.25 -9.79 -16.59
CA THR A 17 -14.01 -8.60 -16.21
C THR A 17 -13.42 -7.36 -16.89
N LEU A 18 -14.23 -6.29 -17.05
CA LEU A 18 -13.71 -5.01 -17.57
C LEU A 18 -12.53 -4.49 -16.74
N LEU A 19 -12.53 -4.72 -15.42
CA LEU A 19 -11.42 -4.34 -14.54
C LEU A 19 -10.13 -5.10 -14.86
N ASP A 20 -10.21 -6.37 -15.25
CA ASP A 20 -9.04 -7.16 -15.61
C ASP A 20 -8.47 -6.71 -16.95
N ASP A 21 -9.34 -6.39 -17.92
CA ASP A 21 -8.94 -5.83 -19.20
C ASP A 21 -8.24 -4.47 -19.04
N VAL A 22 -8.78 -3.58 -18.19
CA VAL A 22 -8.15 -2.29 -17.89
C VAL A 22 -6.79 -2.50 -17.21
N ARG A 23 -6.66 -3.43 -16.26
CA ARG A 23 -5.37 -3.77 -15.63
C ARG A 23 -4.35 -4.25 -16.65
N MET A 24 -4.79 -5.05 -17.62
CA MET A 24 -3.96 -5.55 -18.71
C MET A 24 -3.50 -4.41 -19.62
N ALA A 25 -4.40 -3.51 -20.03
CA ALA A 25 -4.04 -2.33 -20.80
C ALA A 25 -2.99 -1.47 -20.08
N GLU A 26 -3.17 -1.23 -18.77
CA GLU A 26 -2.18 -0.51 -17.96
C GLU A 26 -0.82 -1.24 -17.93
N ASP A 27 -0.81 -2.58 -17.92
CA ASP A 27 0.42 -3.38 -17.85
C ASP A 27 1.17 -3.36 -19.19
N LEU A 28 0.44 -3.50 -20.29
CA LEU A 28 0.98 -3.41 -21.65
C LEU A 28 1.58 -2.03 -21.89
N ALA A 29 0.91 -0.95 -21.47
CA ALA A 29 1.42 0.41 -21.60
C ALA A 29 2.73 0.64 -20.82
N ILE A 30 2.83 0.08 -19.60
CA ILE A 30 4.06 0.14 -18.80
C ILE A 30 5.19 -0.63 -19.50
N ARG A 31 4.93 -1.88 -19.92
CA ARG A 31 5.95 -2.70 -20.59
C ARG A 31 6.44 -2.09 -21.89
N PHE A 32 5.54 -1.45 -22.65
CA PHE A 32 5.90 -0.74 -23.87
C PHE A 32 6.83 0.43 -23.56
N ALA A 33 6.47 1.28 -22.60
CA ALA A 33 7.31 2.42 -22.20
C ALA A 33 8.65 1.96 -21.58
N ASP A 34 8.66 0.87 -20.83
CA ASP A 34 9.88 0.29 -20.25
C ASP A 34 10.81 -0.29 -21.33
N ALA A 35 10.26 -0.86 -22.41
CA ALA A 35 11.03 -1.36 -23.54
C ALA A 35 11.73 -0.23 -24.33
N GLU A 36 11.11 0.95 -24.42
CA GLU A 36 11.70 2.16 -25.00
C GLU A 36 12.81 2.78 -24.10
N GLY A 37 12.82 2.39 -22.83
CA GLY A 37 13.80 2.80 -21.83
C GLY A 37 13.40 4.05 -21.04
N TYR A 38 13.93 4.16 -19.82
CA TYR A 38 13.62 5.29 -18.92
C TYR A 38 14.36 6.57 -19.35
N LYS A 39 13.69 7.41 -20.15
CA LYS A 39 14.22 8.66 -20.73
C LYS A 39 13.24 9.82 -20.51
N PRO A 40 13.67 11.10 -20.65
CA PRO A 40 12.73 12.23 -20.69
C PRO A 40 11.62 11.95 -21.71
N GLY A 41 10.36 12.04 -21.28
CA GLY A 41 9.20 11.68 -22.10
C GLY A 41 8.62 10.28 -21.86
N TRP A 42 9.26 9.41 -21.06
CA TRP A 42 8.75 8.07 -20.72
C TRP A 42 7.28 8.08 -20.29
N ARG A 43 6.91 9.06 -19.45
CA ARG A 43 5.53 9.24 -18.98
C ARG A 43 4.57 9.52 -20.13
N GLY A 44 4.95 10.38 -21.07
CA GLY A 44 4.14 10.72 -22.24
C GLY A 44 3.98 9.53 -23.18
N THR A 45 5.06 8.78 -23.44
CA THR A 45 5.01 7.55 -24.25
C THR A 45 4.05 6.52 -23.64
N ARG A 46 4.13 6.30 -22.32
CA ARG A 46 3.22 5.41 -21.59
C ARG A 46 1.77 5.88 -21.70
N GLU A 47 1.50 7.16 -21.43
CA GLU A 47 0.14 7.72 -21.44
C GLU A 47 -0.49 7.68 -22.85
N ALA A 48 0.30 7.94 -23.90
CA ALA A 48 -0.15 7.79 -25.28
C ALA A 48 -0.49 6.32 -25.62
N CYS A 49 0.38 5.38 -25.19
CA CYS A 49 0.15 3.95 -25.37
C CYS A 49 -1.12 3.48 -24.64
N GLU A 50 -1.29 3.90 -23.39
CA GLU A 50 -2.46 3.60 -22.57
C GLU A 50 -3.75 4.13 -23.20
N ALA A 51 -3.75 5.37 -23.71
CA ALA A 51 -4.90 5.95 -24.38
C ALA A 51 -5.32 5.14 -25.63
N SER A 52 -4.34 4.69 -26.44
CA SER A 52 -4.58 3.82 -27.60
C SER A 52 -5.19 2.49 -27.19
N LEU A 53 -4.63 1.84 -26.15
CA LEU A 53 -5.12 0.57 -25.62
C LEU A 53 -6.55 0.70 -25.07
N PHE A 54 -6.88 1.80 -24.39
CA PHE A 54 -8.23 2.04 -23.89
C PHE A 54 -9.24 2.28 -25.02
N ALA A 55 -8.84 3.00 -26.08
CA ALA A 55 -9.69 3.18 -27.25
C ALA A 55 -9.95 1.84 -27.97
N GLY A 56 -8.92 1.00 -28.09
CA GLY A 56 -9.04 -0.36 -28.62
C GLY A 56 -9.94 -1.26 -27.78
N LEU A 57 -9.78 -1.24 -26.45
CA LEU A 57 -10.63 -1.96 -25.50
C LEU A 57 -12.10 -1.51 -25.58
N ALA A 58 -12.35 -0.20 -25.59
CA ALA A 58 -13.68 0.37 -25.71
C ALA A 58 -14.37 -0.11 -27.01
N THR A 59 -13.66 -0.06 -28.13
CA THR A 59 -14.14 -0.56 -29.42
C THR A 59 -14.42 -2.06 -29.38
N ALA A 60 -13.50 -2.86 -28.82
CA ALA A 60 -13.63 -4.32 -28.74
C ALA A 60 -14.81 -4.77 -27.86
N ARG A 61 -15.15 -3.99 -26.81
CA ARG A 61 -16.25 -4.29 -25.89
C ARG A 61 -17.55 -3.56 -26.25
N GLY A 62 -17.55 -2.69 -27.25
CA GLY A 62 -18.71 -1.85 -27.60
C GLY A 62 -19.10 -0.84 -26.51
N LEU A 63 -18.12 -0.36 -25.73
CA LEU A 63 -18.31 0.56 -24.61
C LEU A 63 -17.86 1.98 -24.97
N ALA A 64 -18.30 2.97 -24.19
CA ALA A 64 -17.72 4.30 -24.28
C ALA A 64 -16.35 4.33 -23.59
N ILE A 65 -15.43 5.18 -24.09
CA ILE A 65 -14.14 5.40 -23.42
C ILE A 65 -14.33 5.88 -21.97
N ALA A 66 -15.40 6.63 -21.70
CA ALA A 66 -15.76 7.07 -20.36
C ALA A 66 -15.94 5.88 -19.39
N ASP A 67 -16.56 4.78 -19.84
CA ASP A 67 -16.77 3.59 -19.01
C ASP A 67 -15.44 2.91 -18.64
N VAL A 68 -14.49 2.88 -19.59
CA VAL A 68 -13.13 2.37 -19.38
C VAL A 68 -12.37 3.22 -18.36
N VAL A 69 -12.49 4.55 -18.46
CA VAL A 69 -11.88 5.49 -17.50
C VAL A 69 -12.51 5.36 -16.12
N THR A 70 -13.84 5.19 -16.04
CA THR A 70 -14.53 4.92 -14.77
C THR A 70 -14.07 3.59 -14.17
N ALA A 71 -13.97 2.53 -14.96
CA ALA A 71 -13.45 1.25 -14.51
C ALA A 71 -12.00 1.35 -14.01
N ARG A 72 -11.15 2.15 -14.68
CA ARG A 72 -9.80 2.46 -14.20
C ARG A 72 -9.83 3.09 -12.81
N SER A 73 -10.69 4.08 -12.58
CA SER A 73 -10.77 4.74 -11.27
C SER A 73 -11.18 3.79 -10.12
N GLN A 74 -11.94 2.74 -10.42
CA GLN A 74 -12.30 1.70 -9.45
C GLN A 74 -11.08 0.84 -9.03
N LEU A 75 -10.05 0.73 -9.87
CA LEU A 75 -8.81 0.05 -9.49
C LEU A 75 -8.08 0.77 -8.36
N ASP A 76 -8.18 2.10 -8.33
CA ASP A 76 -7.56 2.95 -7.32
C ASP A 76 -8.36 2.97 -6.01
N GLN A 77 -9.67 2.69 -6.09
CA GLN A 77 -10.60 2.72 -4.96
C GLN A 77 -10.79 1.35 -4.27
N ARG A 78 -9.80 0.45 -4.36
CA ARG A 78 -9.86 -0.91 -3.77
C ARG A 78 -10.12 -0.97 -2.25
N GLY A 79 -10.15 0.16 -1.55
CA GLY A 79 -10.59 0.25 -0.16
C GLY A 79 -9.64 -0.43 0.81
N PHE A 80 -10.20 -1.11 1.82
CA PHE A 80 -9.42 -1.74 2.89
C PHE A 80 -8.82 -3.07 2.46
N ASP A 81 -7.49 -3.13 2.39
CA ASP A 81 -6.76 -4.34 2.04
C ASP A 81 -6.51 -5.22 3.28
N TRP A 82 -7.32 -6.25 3.48
CA TRP A 82 -7.20 -7.15 4.64
C TRP A 82 -5.84 -7.86 4.72
N LEU A 83 -5.23 -8.21 3.58
CA LEU A 83 -3.95 -8.92 3.53
C LEU A 83 -2.76 -8.04 3.93
N VAL A 84 -2.90 -6.74 3.78
CA VAL A 84 -1.91 -5.76 4.22
C VAL A 84 -2.18 -5.34 5.66
N ASN A 85 -3.42 -4.96 5.96
CA ASN A 85 -3.73 -4.29 7.22
C ASN A 85 -3.78 -5.25 8.43
N ILE A 86 -4.31 -6.48 8.29
CA ILE A 86 -4.40 -7.42 9.43
C ILE A 86 -2.99 -7.80 9.94
N PRO A 87 -2.04 -8.24 9.08
CA PRO A 87 -0.69 -8.57 9.55
C PRO A 87 0.02 -7.37 10.14
N MET A 88 -0.09 -6.20 9.52
CA MET A 88 0.57 -4.98 10.01
C MET A 88 0.00 -4.50 11.35
N ALA A 89 -1.33 -4.55 11.52
CA ALA A 89 -1.97 -4.24 12.80
C ALA A 89 -1.52 -5.21 13.90
N THR A 90 -1.45 -6.50 13.59
CA THR A 90 -0.99 -7.53 14.53
C THR A 90 0.46 -7.30 14.95
N LEU A 91 1.36 -7.05 13.99
CA LEU A 91 2.76 -6.73 14.26
C LEU A 91 2.90 -5.46 15.10
N CYS A 92 2.15 -4.41 14.78
CA CYS A 92 2.16 -3.16 15.52
C CYS A 92 1.73 -3.35 16.98
N LEU A 93 0.63 -4.07 17.22
CA LEU A 93 0.12 -4.32 18.58
C LEU A 93 1.10 -5.15 19.40
N LEU A 94 1.68 -6.21 18.81
CA LEU A 94 2.67 -7.05 19.48
C LEU A 94 3.94 -6.24 19.82
N ALA A 95 4.49 -5.50 18.86
CA ALA A 95 5.68 -4.68 19.06
C ALA A 95 5.43 -3.58 20.10
N GLY A 96 4.29 -2.88 20.02
CA GLY A 96 3.89 -1.87 20.99
C GLY A 96 3.78 -2.45 22.40
N PHE A 97 3.10 -3.59 22.55
CA PHE A 97 2.98 -4.28 23.83
C PHE A 97 4.35 -4.66 24.42
N MET A 98 5.23 -5.27 23.61
CA MET A 98 6.58 -5.65 24.03
C MET A 98 7.40 -4.44 24.45
N LEU A 99 7.32 -3.34 23.69
CA LEU A 99 8.06 -2.12 23.94
C LEU A 99 7.61 -1.43 25.22
N THR A 100 6.30 -1.28 25.41
CA THR A 100 5.72 -0.72 26.64
C THR A 100 6.14 -1.55 27.86
N ARG A 101 6.06 -2.89 27.77
CA ARG A 101 6.49 -3.79 28.86
C ARG A 101 7.99 -3.65 29.16
N ARG A 102 8.83 -3.56 28.12
CA ARG A 102 10.28 -3.39 28.27
C ARG A 102 10.65 -2.07 28.95
N ILE A 103 10.04 -0.97 28.51
CA ILE A 103 10.23 0.36 29.11
C ILE A 103 9.78 0.35 30.57
N ALA A 104 8.59 -0.17 30.83
CA ALA A 104 8.03 -0.23 32.17
C ALA A 104 8.88 -1.07 33.13
N ASN A 105 9.52 -2.14 32.65
CA ASN A 105 10.43 -2.96 33.44
C ASN A 105 11.79 -2.28 33.67
N ARG A 106 12.27 -1.50 32.69
CA ARG A 106 13.59 -0.86 32.75
C ARG A 106 13.62 0.43 33.57
N PHE A 107 12.55 1.21 33.50
CA PHE A 107 12.45 2.56 34.05
C PHE A 107 11.29 2.74 35.03
N GLY A 108 10.63 1.65 35.46
CA GLY A 108 9.34 1.71 36.17
C GLY A 108 9.31 2.48 37.50
N GLY A 109 10.46 2.87 38.06
CA GLY A 109 10.58 3.72 39.24
C GLY A 109 10.90 5.19 38.95
N GLU A 110 11.17 5.56 37.69
CA GLU A 110 11.58 6.90 37.28
C GLU A 110 10.64 7.47 36.21
N THR A 111 9.91 8.53 36.55
CA THR A 111 8.88 9.11 35.67
C THR A 111 9.46 9.72 34.41
N VAL A 112 10.50 10.56 34.54
CA VAL A 112 11.06 11.31 33.39
C VAL A 112 11.70 10.36 32.35
N PRO A 113 12.60 9.43 32.72
CA PRO A 113 13.18 8.48 31.77
C PRO A 113 12.14 7.57 31.12
N THR A 114 11.10 7.16 31.86
CA THR A 114 9.99 6.37 31.31
C THR A 114 9.27 7.12 30.20
N VAL A 115 8.92 8.40 30.44
CA VAL A 115 8.22 9.22 29.45
C VAL A 115 9.09 9.47 28.23
N VAL A 116 10.36 9.86 28.42
CA VAL A 116 11.29 10.10 27.31
C VAL A 116 11.47 8.84 26.46
N ALA A 117 11.68 7.67 27.11
CA ALA A 117 11.80 6.40 26.42
C ALA A 117 10.51 6.05 25.66
N ALA A 118 9.33 6.26 26.24
CA ALA A 118 8.05 6.00 25.59
C ALA A 118 7.84 6.86 24.35
N VAL A 119 8.16 8.16 24.42
CA VAL A 119 8.07 9.08 23.27
C VAL A 119 8.99 8.62 22.15
N LEU A 120 10.29 8.46 22.43
CA LEU A 120 11.28 8.06 21.41
C LEU A 120 10.93 6.70 20.79
N ALA A 121 10.54 5.74 21.63
CA ALA A 121 10.21 4.40 21.17
C ALA A 121 8.92 4.37 20.34
N SER A 122 7.92 5.19 20.68
CA SER A 122 6.69 5.31 19.89
C SER A 122 6.94 5.91 18.51
N ILE A 123 7.80 6.93 18.42
CA ILE A 123 8.21 7.53 17.15
C ILE A 123 8.98 6.51 16.30
N ALA A 124 9.98 5.85 16.89
CA ALA A 124 10.78 4.84 16.20
C ALA A 124 9.92 3.68 15.67
N LEU A 125 8.97 3.19 16.49
CA LEU A 125 8.05 2.14 16.07
C LEU A 125 7.12 2.63 14.94
N ALA A 126 6.60 3.85 15.02
CA ALA A 126 5.74 4.41 13.98
C ALA A 126 6.47 4.54 12.64
N VAL A 127 7.71 5.04 12.63
CA VAL A 127 8.56 5.06 11.43
C VAL A 127 8.78 3.66 10.87
N ALA A 128 9.14 2.70 11.73
CA ALA A 128 9.38 1.32 11.33
C ALA A 128 8.13 0.66 10.74
N VAL A 129 6.96 0.83 11.36
CA VAL A 129 5.68 0.28 10.87
C VAL A 129 5.32 0.87 9.52
N VAL A 130 5.47 2.19 9.32
CA VAL A 130 5.19 2.84 8.04
C VAL A 130 6.12 2.29 6.95
N ALA A 131 7.42 2.17 7.23
CA ALA A 131 8.40 1.67 6.27
C ALA A 131 8.19 0.19 5.92
N VAL A 132 8.06 -0.67 6.92
CA VAL A 132 7.82 -2.11 6.74
C VAL A 132 6.49 -2.35 6.03
N GLY A 133 5.44 -1.63 6.41
CA GLY A 133 4.13 -1.76 5.76
C GLY A 133 4.16 -1.29 4.30
N GLN A 134 4.98 -0.31 3.93
CA GLN A 134 5.15 0.11 2.55
C GLN A 134 5.77 -1.03 1.71
N VAL A 135 6.79 -1.69 2.24
CA VAL A 135 7.43 -2.83 1.58
C VAL A 135 6.47 -4.02 1.49
N TRP A 136 5.74 -4.32 2.58
CA TRP A 136 4.75 -5.41 2.61
C TRP A 136 3.61 -5.19 1.61
N ALA A 137 3.04 -3.98 1.58
CA ALA A 137 1.97 -3.64 0.66
C ALA A 137 2.44 -3.71 -0.80
N GLY A 138 3.67 -3.27 -1.08
CA GLY A 138 4.30 -3.47 -2.38
C GLY A 138 4.43 -4.96 -2.74
N LEU A 139 4.95 -5.79 -1.84
CA LEU A 139 5.08 -7.23 -2.06
C LEU A 139 3.73 -7.89 -2.39
N ILE A 140 2.68 -7.59 -1.61
CA ILE A 140 1.33 -8.13 -1.85
C ILE A 140 0.81 -7.71 -3.23
N GLU A 141 0.99 -6.45 -3.62
CA GLU A 141 0.53 -5.98 -4.92
C GLU A 141 1.35 -6.61 -6.06
N THR A 142 2.66 -6.82 -5.89
CA THR A 142 3.49 -7.57 -6.83
C THR A 142 2.99 -9.00 -7.02
N ILE A 143 2.62 -9.69 -5.94
CA ILE A 143 2.06 -11.06 -6.00
C ILE A 143 0.73 -11.05 -6.76
N ARG A 144 -0.14 -10.06 -6.52
CA ARG A 144 -1.43 -9.94 -7.22
C ARG A 144 -1.28 -9.69 -8.71
N LEU A 145 -0.29 -8.89 -9.12
CA LEU A 145 -0.01 -8.60 -10.51
C LEU A 145 0.69 -9.77 -11.22
N GLY A 146 1.46 -10.58 -10.48
CA GLY A 146 2.17 -11.74 -11.01
C GLY A 146 3.34 -11.41 -11.95
N ASN A 147 3.66 -10.12 -12.15
CA ASN A 147 4.65 -9.64 -13.13
C ASN A 147 5.95 -9.11 -12.50
N GLY A 148 6.05 -9.04 -11.16
CA GLY A 148 7.24 -8.54 -10.48
C GLY A 148 7.45 -7.01 -10.49
N HIS A 149 6.61 -6.25 -11.22
CA HIS A 149 6.90 -4.85 -11.55
C HIS A 149 5.73 -3.91 -11.25
N LEU A 150 5.87 -3.09 -10.21
CA LEU A 150 4.84 -2.16 -9.76
C LEU A 150 4.84 -0.83 -10.51
N SER A 151 5.99 -0.35 -10.98
CA SER A 151 6.15 0.99 -11.57
C SER A 151 5.38 2.05 -10.77
N TYR A 152 4.62 2.93 -11.43
CA TYR A 152 3.81 3.96 -10.80
C TYR A 152 2.62 3.43 -9.97
N ARG A 153 2.24 2.15 -10.11
CA ARG A 153 1.17 1.53 -9.31
C ARG A 153 1.53 1.47 -7.83
N ALA A 154 2.82 1.46 -7.49
CA ALA A 154 3.29 1.53 -6.10
C ALA A 154 2.77 2.78 -5.35
N PHE A 155 2.56 3.89 -6.06
CA PHE A 155 2.04 5.13 -5.47
C PHE A 155 0.53 5.11 -5.26
N ARG A 156 -0.20 4.22 -5.95
CA ARG A 156 -1.66 4.06 -5.84
C ARG A 156 -2.08 3.05 -4.77
N ILE A 157 -1.12 2.36 -4.15
CA ILE A 157 -1.39 1.43 -3.04
C ILE A 157 -1.97 2.24 -1.86
N PRO A 158 -3.10 1.84 -1.27
CA PRO A 158 -3.74 2.60 -0.17
C PRO A 158 -2.81 2.96 0.98
N TRP A 159 -1.85 2.08 1.32
CA TRP A 159 -0.83 2.32 2.35
C TRP A 159 -0.01 3.60 2.07
N SER A 160 0.30 3.88 0.81
CA SER A 160 1.06 5.06 0.39
C SER A 160 0.32 6.38 0.69
N HIS A 161 -1.01 6.37 0.62
CA HIS A 161 -1.85 7.55 0.87
C HIS A 161 -2.08 7.80 2.36
N HIS A 162 -2.02 6.76 3.19
CA HIS A 162 -2.36 6.83 4.60
C HIS A 162 -1.15 6.85 5.55
N ARG A 163 0.07 7.11 5.05
CA ARG A 163 1.29 7.11 5.87
C ARG A 163 1.21 8.03 7.09
N PRO A 164 0.74 9.30 6.98
CA PRO A 164 0.62 10.17 8.16
C PRO A 164 -0.38 9.63 9.18
N GLN A 165 -1.54 9.14 8.73
CA GLN A 165 -2.58 8.59 9.58
C GLN A 165 -2.08 7.34 10.30
N THR A 166 -1.42 6.42 9.59
CA THR A 166 -0.81 5.22 10.17
C THR A 166 0.23 5.58 11.21
N PHE A 167 1.12 6.54 10.93
CA PHE A 167 2.10 7.02 11.91
C PHE A 167 1.42 7.48 13.20
N THR A 168 0.42 8.36 13.09
CA THR A 168 -0.32 8.89 14.24
C THR A 168 -1.02 7.78 15.02
N LEU A 169 -1.68 6.83 14.34
CA LEU A 169 -2.37 5.71 14.97
C LEU A 169 -1.41 4.81 15.76
N VAL A 170 -0.20 4.54 15.25
CA VAL A 170 0.81 3.75 15.97
C VAL A 170 1.24 4.46 17.25
N VAL A 171 1.52 5.76 17.19
CA VAL A 171 1.90 6.55 18.37
C VAL A 171 0.79 6.48 19.43
N LEU A 172 -0.46 6.75 19.02
CA LEU A 172 -1.62 6.70 19.92
C LEU A 172 -1.84 5.30 20.51
N ALA A 173 -1.62 4.24 19.74
CA ALA A 173 -1.75 2.86 20.21
C ALA A 173 -0.72 2.55 21.32
N VAL A 174 0.55 2.92 21.12
CA VAL A 174 1.61 2.72 22.14
C VAL A 174 1.27 3.48 23.43
N TRP A 175 0.79 4.71 23.30
CA TRP A 175 0.44 5.55 24.46
C TRP A 175 -0.77 4.99 25.21
N SER A 176 -1.78 4.53 24.47
CA SER A 176 -2.97 3.87 25.03
C SER A 176 -2.59 2.60 25.79
N LEU A 177 -1.69 1.79 25.23
CA LEU A 177 -1.15 0.61 25.91
C LEU A 177 -0.39 1.01 27.19
N GLY A 178 0.47 2.02 27.11
CA GLY A 178 1.21 2.56 28.26
C GLY A 178 0.29 3.02 29.40
N PHE A 179 -0.77 3.74 29.07
CA PHE A 179 -1.77 4.21 30.02
C PHE A 179 -2.58 3.07 30.66
N CYS A 180 -2.98 2.07 29.86
CA CYS A 180 -3.63 0.88 30.38
C CYS A 180 -2.73 0.09 31.34
N PHE A 181 -1.43 0.03 31.06
CA PHE A 181 -0.45 -0.63 31.93
C PHE A 181 -0.19 0.11 33.23
N SER A 182 -0.10 1.44 33.20
CA SER A 182 0.12 2.24 34.40
C SER A 182 -1.05 2.12 35.38
N ARG A 183 -2.29 2.07 34.88
CA ARG A 183 -3.50 1.86 35.69
C ARG A 183 -3.60 0.48 36.35
N ARG A 184 -2.94 -0.55 35.80
CA ARG A 184 -3.01 -1.93 36.31
C ARG A 184 -1.92 -2.26 37.35
N ARG A 185 -0.95 -1.38 37.61
CA ARG A 185 0.05 -1.60 38.66
C ARG A 185 -0.60 -1.37 40.03
N PRO A 186 -0.67 -2.39 40.92
CA PRO A 186 -1.13 -2.19 42.28
C PRO A 186 -0.19 -1.21 42.99
N SER A 187 -0.75 -0.27 43.77
CA SER A 187 0.05 0.60 44.63
C SER A 187 0.93 -0.26 45.55
N PRO A 188 2.23 0.05 45.72
CA PRO A 188 3.03 -0.62 46.73
C PRO A 188 2.33 -0.44 48.08
N ARG A 189 2.03 -1.57 48.74
CA ARG A 189 1.56 -1.56 50.12
C ARG A 189 2.72 -1.03 50.97
N THR A 190 2.58 0.20 51.45
CA THR A 190 3.42 0.80 52.49
C THR A 190 3.24 0.07 53.81
#